data_AF-A0A969FFK7-F1
#
_entry.id   AF-A0A969FFK7-F1
#
_cell.length_a   1.000
_cell.length_b   1.000
_cell.length_c   1.000
_cell.angle_alpha   90.00
_cell.angle_beta   90.00
_cell.angle_gamma   90.00
#
_symmetry.space_group_name_H-M   'P 1'
#
loop_
_entity.id
_entity.type
_entity.pdbx_description
1 polymer ?
#
loop_
_entity_poly.entity_id
_entity_poly.type
_entity_poly.pdbx_seq_one_letter_code
_entity_poly.pdbx_strand_id
1 'polypeptide(L)'
;MISGLGGVGKSQTAIKYAHRYAKPNDSYEQRYDWAFWVKADTDLTLESDFAEIARQVGIAQIGQTNPELAQSAKSWLERTSDRWLLIFDNADTPSLLKPYRCQNPQGRTLLTSRVDSFAVLGIRQPLAMEVLSEAEAVTFLWERTERVRPDRQTAETLAAMELAKELGYLPLALEQAAAYIAQKQTYFECYLLSYRKRQLQLLETHAPETGDYPLSVATTWQLNFEQVEQSNPAAADVLRLSAFLAADDIPCELLVRGATNLGEAIATALKDFQEDPVVLDEVLSALTQYSLIRRNPEAFCYSLHRLVQLVQRHNLSPEERTLWCDRLVEGLNNTFPDPEFENWNDCERLIPHIAHLWMHEPTDYLSWARVLHQASSYLRDRGQLETALIYSKRSLQIYGIRLSSDHFNIAASLNNLAQLYQLLGRYSEAEPLYVRSLQIHETRLGSDHLDTAISLNNLAELYRAMGCYSKAESL
;
A
#
# COMPACT_ATOMS: atom_id res chain seq x y z
N MET A 1 -10.79 -13.83 -16.35
CA MET A 1 -9.50 -13.67 -15.64
C MET A 1 -8.44 -13.33 -16.66
N ILE A 2 -7.55 -12.40 -16.31
CA ILE A 2 -6.40 -11.99 -17.10
C ILE A 2 -5.14 -12.43 -16.33
N SER A 3 -4.31 -13.28 -16.93
CA SER A 3 -3.02 -13.71 -16.37
C SER A 3 -1.85 -13.18 -17.19
N GLY A 4 -0.63 -13.21 -16.65
CA GLY A 4 0.57 -12.80 -17.37
C GLY A 4 1.62 -12.14 -16.48
N LEU A 5 2.80 -11.87 -17.06
CA LEU A 5 3.96 -11.32 -16.34
C LEU A 5 3.68 -9.96 -15.69
N GLY A 6 4.50 -9.61 -14.68
CA GLY A 6 4.48 -8.27 -14.09
C GLY A 6 4.78 -7.20 -15.15
N GLY A 7 4.03 -6.11 -15.17
CA GLY A 7 4.24 -5.02 -16.13
C GLY A 7 3.69 -5.23 -17.55
N VAL A 8 2.97 -6.33 -17.82
CA VAL A 8 2.35 -6.58 -19.14
C VAL A 8 1.05 -5.79 -19.38
N GLY A 9 0.59 -5.00 -18.41
CA GLY A 9 -0.58 -4.13 -18.59
C GLY A 9 -1.95 -4.72 -18.22
N LYS A 10 -2.00 -5.81 -17.42
CA LYS A 10 -3.25 -6.46 -16.99
C LYS A 10 -4.26 -5.50 -16.36
N SER A 11 -3.82 -4.71 -15.38
CA SER A 11 -4.67 -3.74 -14.68
C SER A 11 -5.17 -2.64 -15.63
N GLN A 12 -4.33 -2.19 -16.58
CA GLN A 12 -4.74 -1.22 -17.61
C GLN A 12 -5.79 -1.79 -18.57
N THR A 13 -5.68 -3.06 -18.95
CA THR A 13 -6.70 -3.75 -19.74
C THR A 13 -8.01 -3.86 -18.98
N ALA A 14 -7.97 -4.16 -17.68
CA ALA A 14 -9.16 -4.20 -16.82
C ALA A 14 -9.85 -2.83 -16.73
N ILE A 15 -9.08 -1.75 -16.54
CA ILE A 15 -9.59 -0.37 -16.52
C ILE A 15 -10.23 0.00 -17.86
N LYS A 16 -9.56 -0.27 -18.99
CA LYS A 16 -10.11 0.01 -20.33
C LYS A 16 -11.41 -0.77 -20.58
N TYR A 17 -11.46 -2.03 -20.15
CA TYR A 17 -12.68 -2.83 -20.22
C TYR A 17 -13.81 -2.18 -19.40
N ALA A 18 -13.56 -1.84 -18.13
CA ALA A 18 -14.55 -1.18 -17.27
C ALA A 18 -15.11 0.10 -17.89
N HIS A 19 -14.24 1.01 -18.35
CA HIS A 19 -14.66 2.26 -18.99
C HIS A 19 -15.45 2.05 -20.28
N ARG A 20 -15.07 1.06 -21.10
CA ARG A 20 -15.78 0.77 -22.36
C ARG A 20 -17.23 0.37 -22.09
N TYR A 21 -17.50 -0.35 -21.02
CA TYR A 21 -18.84 -0.85 -20.67
C TYR A 21 -19.57 0.00 -19.63
N ALA A 22 -18.97 1.13 -19.20
CA ALA A 22 -19.57 2.11 -18.29
C ALA A 22 -20.13 3.37 -19.00
N LYS A 23 -19.68 3.72 -20.21
CA LYS A 23 -20.07 4.98 -20.87
C LYS A 23 -21.45 4.93 -21.57
N PRO A 24 -22.24 6.02 -21.51
CA PRO A 24 -23.58 6.11 -22.10
C PRO A 24 -23.58 6.46 -23.61
N ASN A 25 -22.76 5.78 -24.43
CA ASN A 25 -22.89 5.89 -25.88
C ASN A 25 -23.56 4.65 -26.49
N ASP A 26 -24.38 4.92 -27.50
CA ASP A 26 -25.43 4.08 -28.06
C ASP A 26 -24.95 2.70 -28.51
N SER A 27 -25.79 1.67 -28.27
CA SER A 27 -25.79 0.32 -28.89
C SER A 27 -25.29 -0.90 -28.11
N TYR A 28 -24.80 -0.82 -26.86
CA TYR A 28 -24.43 -2.05 -26.11
C TYR A 28 -25.51 -2.46 -25.11
N GLU A 29 -26.18 -3.58 -25.37
CA GLU A 29 -27.20 -4.21 -24.50
C GLU A 29 -26.63 -4.80 -23.19
N GLN A 30 -25.30 -4.73 -22.97
CA GLN A 30 -24.58 -5.32 -21.84
C GLN A 30 -23.79 -4.27 -21.03
N ARG A 31 -24.48 -3.26 -20.51
CA ARG A 31 -23.91 -2.24 -19.59
C ARG A 31 -23.87 -2.74 -18.15
N TYR A 32 -22.94 -2.18 -17.38
CA TYR A 32 -22.92 -2.29 -15.92
C TYR A 32 -23.42 -0.99 -15.31
N ASP A 33 -24.35 -1.11 -14.37
CA ASP A 33 -24.84 -0.01 -13.54
C ASP A 33 -23.78 0.38 -12.50
N TRP A 34 -22.97 -0.60 -12.06
CA TRP A 34 -21.89 -0.42 -11.11
C TRP A 34 -20.59 -1.07 -11.56
N ALA A 35 -19.46 -0.41 -11.32
CA ALA A 35 -18.13 -0.99 -11.51
C ALA A 35 -17.29 -0.75 -10.26
N PHE A 36 -16.91 -1.83 -9.58
CA PHE A 36 -16.13 -1.78 -8.34
C PHE A 36 -14.74 -2.34 -8.58
N TRP A 37 -13.75 -1.66 -8.01
CA TRP A 37 -12.35 -2.06 -8.04
C TRP A 37 -11.90 -2.43 -6.64
N VAL A 38 -11.33 -3.63 -6.50
CA VAL A 38 -10.91 -4.19 -5.21
C VAL A 38 -9.49 -4.74 -5.33
N LYS A 39 -8.63 -4.44 -4.37
CA LYS A 39 -7.26 -4.93 -4.27
C LYS A 39 -7.21 -6.25 -3.51
N ALA A 40 -6.88 -7.31 -4.22
CA ALA A 40 -6.90 -8.69 -3.71
C ALA A 40 -5.55 -9.17 -3.16
N ASP A 41 -4.86 -8.30 -2.43
CA ASP A 41 -3.52 -8.58 -1.91
C ASP A 41 -3.54 -9.25 -0.53
N THR A 42 -4.43 -8.77 0.35
CA THR A 42 -4.56 -9.23 1.73
C THR A 42 -6.04 -9.29 2.13
N ASP A 43 -6.37 -10.05 3.18
CA ASP A 43 -7.74 -10.07 3.70
C ASP A 43 -8.18 -8.68 4.20
N LEU A 44 -7.26 -7.90 4.76
CA LEU A 44 -7.54 -6.56 5.28
C LEU A 44 -7.92 -5.57 4.18
N THR A 45 -7.18 -5.57 3.06
CA THR A 45 -7.49 -4.70 1.91
C THR A 45 -8.81 -5.10 1.27
N LEU A 46 -9.07 -6.41 1.13
CA LEU A 46 -10.34 -6.93 0.62
C LEU A 46 -11.52 -6.49 1.49
N GLU A 47 -11.39 -6.63 2.81
CA GLU A 47 -12.44 -6.22 3.76
C GLU A 47 -12.71 -4.73 3.68
N SER A 48 -11.66 -3.90 3.69
CA SER A 48 -11.76 -2.45 3.58
C SER A 48 -12.44 -2.02 2.27
N ASP A 49 -12.02 -2.58 1.15
CA ASP A 49 -12.57 -2.24 -0.17
C ASP A 49 -14.04 -2.68 -0.29
N PHE A 50 -14.42 -3.84 0.27
CA PHE A 50 -15.82 -4.25 0.33
C PHE A 50 -16.65 -3.37 1.27
N ALA A 51 -16.08 -2.93 2.40
CA ALA A 51 -16.74 -1.96 3.27
C ALA A 51 -17.00 -0.65 2.53
N GLU A 52 -16.08 -0.20 1.69
CA GLU A 52 -16.24 0.98 0.85
C GLU A 52 -17.33 0.79 -0.21
N ILE A 53 -17.46 -0.40 -0.81
CA ILE A 53 -18.60 -0.72 -1.70
C ILE A 53 -19.93 -0.51 -0.96
N ALA A 54 -20.07 -0.97 0.29
CA ALA A 54 -21.29 -0.76 1.07
C ALA A 54 -21.60 0.73 1.29
N ARG A 55 -20.57 1.56 1.48
CA ARG A 55 -20.73 3.02 1.60
C ARG A 55 -21.16 3.63 0.28
N GLN A 56 -20.53 3.25 -0.83
CA GLN A 56 -20.83 3.77 -2.17
C GLN A 56 -22.26 3.47 -2.63
N VAL A 57 -22.77 2.27 -2.33
CA VAL A 57 -24.15 1.88 -2.67
C VAL A 57 -25.19 2.34 -1.64
N GLY A 58 -24.76 3.07 -0.61
CA GLY A 58 -25.65 3.71 0.37
C GLY A 58 -26.32 2.75 1.37
N ILE A 59 -25.71 1.60 1.65
CA ILE A 59 -26.23 0.61 2.62
C ILE A 59 -25.47 0.63 3.95
N ALA A 60 -24.45 1.46 4.08
CA ALA A 60 -23.70 1.63 5.32
C ALA A 60 -24.52 2.37 6.39
N GLN A 61 -24.54 1.84 7.61
CA GLN A 61 -25.17 2.44 8.78
C GLN A 61 -24.10 2.95 9.77
N ILE A 62 -24.46 3.99 10.52
CA ILE A 62 -23.57 4.59 11.53
C ILE A 62 -23.24 3.55 12.60
N GLY A 63 -21.96 3.43 12.94
CA GLY A 63 -21.47 2.52 13.99
C GLY A 63 -21.16 1.11 13.53
N GLN A 64 -21.35 0.77 12.25
CA GLN A 64 -20.95 -0.54 11.72
C GLN A 64 -19.43 -0.65 11.54
N THR A 65 -18.92 -1.83 11.84
CA THR A 65 -17.52 -2.21 11.65
C THR A 65 -17.23 -2.55 10.18
N ASN A 66 -15.97 -2.48 9.75
CA ASN A 66 -15.59 -2.84 8.38
C ASN A 66 -15.98 -4.30 8.00
N PRO A 67 -15.82 -5.32 8.86
CA PRO A 67 -16.30 -6.68 8.57
C PRO A 67 -17.81 -6.75 8.31
N GLU A 68 -18.62 -6.03 9.10
CA GLU A 68 -20.08 -5.98 8.93
C GLU A 68 -20.48 -5.29 7.63
N LEU A 69 -19.81 -4.19 7.31
CA LEU A 69 -20.00 -3.47 6.05
C LEU A 69 -19.58 -4.34 4.86
N ALA A 70 -18.45 -5.02 4.94
CA ALA A 70 -17.97 -5.91 3.88
C ALA A 70 -18.95 -7.06 3.61
N GLN A 71 -19.49 -7.67 4.67
CA GLN A 71 -20.52 -8.70 4.56
C GLN A 71 -21.85 -8.14 4.00
N SER A 72 -22.18 -6.88 4.32
CA SER A 72 -23.35 -6.19 3.78
C SER A 72 -23.19 -5.91 2.29
N ALA A 73 -22.03 -5.42 1.85
CA ALA A 73 -21.70 -5.23 0.44
C ALA A 73 -21.79 -6.52 -0.35
N LYS A 74 -21.21 -7.62 0.16
CA LYS A 74 -21.32 -8.94 -0.45
C LYS A 74 -22.79 -9.37 -0.59
N SER A 75 -23.56 -9.23 0.48
CA SER A 75 -24.99 -9.59 0.49
C SER A 75 -25.80 -8.76 -0.51
N TRP A 76 -25.43 -7.50 -0.71
CA TRP A 76 -26.03 -6.62 -1.72
C TRP A 76 -25.66 -7.06 -3.14
N LEU A 77 -24.38 -7.32 -3.41
CA LEU A 77 -23.90 -7.82 -4.71
C LEU A 77 -24.59 -9.14 -5.11
N GLU A 78 -24.88 -10.03 -4.15
CA GLU A 78 -25.59 -11.29 -4.40
C GLU A 78 -27.08 -11.12 -4.73
N ARG A 79 -27.73 -10.06 -4.23
CA ARG A 79 -29.20 -9.90 -4.29
C ARG A 79 -29.68 -8.81 -5.24
N THR A 80 -28.84 -7.83 -5.55
CA THR A 80 -29.24 -6.70 -6.40
C THR A 80 -29.67 -7.17 -7.78
N SER A 81 -30.67 -6.49 -8.35
CA SER A 81 -31.06 -6.64 -9.75
C SER A 81 -30.15 -5.87 -10.70
N ASP A 82 -29.34 -4.96 -10.18
CA ASP A 82 -28.42 -4.14 -10.96
C ASP A 82 -27.30 -4.99 -11.53
N ARG A 83 -26.85 -4.65 -12.74
CA ARG A 83 -25.69 -5.26 -13.37
C ARG A 83 -24.43 -4.62 -12.80
N TRP A 84 -23.53 -5.44 -12.29
CA TRP A 84 -22.29 -4.94 -11.73
C TRP A 84 -21.08 -5.68 -12.29
N LEU A 85 -19.96 -4.96 -12.38
CA LEU A 85 -18.64 -5.49 -12.65
C LEU A 85 -17.79 -5.36 -11.39
N LEU A 86 -17.29 -6.48 -10.88
CA LEU A 86 -16.36 -6.51 -9.77
C LEU A 86 -14.97 -6.91 -10.27
N ILE A 87 -14.00 -6.03 -10.11
CA ILE A 87 -12.63 -6.25 -10.55
C ILE A 87 -11.77 -6.51 -9.32
N PHE A 88 -11.21 -7.71 -9.22
CA PHE A 88 -10.15 -8.00 -8.26
C PHE A 88 -8.79 -7.85 -8.95
N ASP A 89 -8.04 -6.84 -8.53
CA ASP A 89 -6.69 -6.60 -9.02
C ASP A 89 -5.66 -7.30 -8.14
N ASN A 90 -4.59 -7.81 -8.74
CA ASN A 90 -3.49 -8.51 -8.06
C ASN A 90 -3.92 -9.72 -7.23
N ALA A 91 -4.87 -10.47 -7.75
CA ALA A 91 -5.52 -11.61 -7.11
C ALA A 91 -4.63 -12.87 -6.98
N ASP A 92 -3.32 -12.72 -6.74
CA ASP A 92 -2.30 -13.77 -6.81
C ASP A 92 -2.51 -14.92 -5.81
N THR A 93 -3.36 -14.74 -4.79
CA THR A 93 -3.69 -15.75 -3.78
C THR A 93 -5.16 -16.17 -3.87
N PRO A 94 -5.51 -17.20 -4.66
CA PRO A 94 -6.90 -17.59 -4.92
C PRO A 94 -7.73 -17.92 -3.67
N SER A 95 -7.09 -18.38 -2.58
CA SER A 95 -7.79 -18.72 -1.34
C SER A 95 -8.43 -17.50 -0.65
N LEU A 96 -7.79 -16.33 -0.73
CA LEU A 96 -8.29 -15.07 -0.14
C LEU A 96 -9.62 -14.64 -0.78
N LEU A 97 -9.84 -14.98 -2.04
CA LEU A 97 -11.03 -14.56 -2.78
C LEU A 97 -12.28 -15.39 -2.47
N LYS A 98 -12.13 -16.59 -1.88
CA LYS A 98 -13.26 -17.51 -1.66
C LYS A 98 -14.42 -16.87 -0.87
N PRO A 99 -14.18 -16.13 0.23
CA PRO A 99 -15.27 -15.50 1.00
C PRO A 99 -16.02 -14.42 0.22
N TYR A 100 -15.35 -13.76 -0.73
CA TYR A 100 -15.84 -12.59 -1.47
C TYR A 100 -16.50 -12.92 -2.81
N ARG A 101 -16.59 -14.21 -3.17
CA ARG A 101 -17.28 -14.64 -4.40
C ARG A 101 -18.77 -14.37 -4.28
N CYS A 102 -19.32 -13.70 -5.28
CA CYS A 102 -20.75 -13.46 -5.41
C CYS A 102 -21.33 -14.31 -6.55
N GLN A 103 -22.47 -14.94 -6.31
CA GLN A 103 -23.18 -15.75 -7.32
C GLN A 103 -24.45 -15.03 -7.76
N ASN A 104 -24.29 -13.91 -8.47
CA ASN A 104 -25.40 -13.15 -9.06
C ASN A 104 -25.37 -13.30 -10.60
N PRO A 105 -26.47 -13.73 -11.25
CA PRO A 105 -26.54 -13.84 -12.72
C PRO A 105 -26.29 -12.51 -13.46
N GLN A 106 -26.60 -11.37 -12.85
CA GLN A 106 -26.37 -10.02 -13.41
C GLN A 106 -24.94 -9.52 -13.15
N GLY A 107 -24.23 -10.13 -12.21
CA GLY A 107 -22.87 -9.77 -11.85
C GLY A 107 -21.83 -10.39 -12.78
N ARG A 108 -20.73 -9.66 -13.00
CA ARG A 108 -19.53 -10.17 -13.67
C ARG A 108 -18.31 -9.89 -12.81
N THR A 109 -17.40 -10.86 -12.77
CA THR A 109 -16.14 -10.73 -12.04
C THR A 109 -14.97 -10.80 -13.02
N LEU A 110 -14.10 -9.80 -12.95
CA LEU A 110 -12.82 -9.78 -13.64
C LEU A 110 -11.69 -9.91 -12.60
N LEU A 111 -10.67 -10.70 -12.93
CA LEU A 111 -9.51 -10.92 -12.06
C LEU A 111 -8.26 -10.60 -12.86
N THR A 112 -7.30 -9.89 -12.27
CA THR A 112 -5.93 -9.80 -12.78
C THR A 112 -4.99 -10.55 -11.83
N SER A 113 -4.05 -11.32 -12.36
CA SER A 113 -3.13 -12.13 -11.54
C SER A 113 -1.85 -12.47 -12.31
N ARG A 114 -0.77 -12.76 -11.58
CA ARG A 114 0.46 -13.35 -12.10
C ARG A 114 0.41 -14.87 -12.15
N VAL A 115 -0.43 -15.49 -11.33
CA VAL A 115 -0.65 -16.94 -11.30
C VAL A 115 -1.54 -17.36 -12.46
N ASP A 116 -1.16 -18.42 -13.18
CA ASP A 116 -1.88 -18.92 -14.36
C ASP A 116 -2.96 -19.98 -14.04
N SER A 117 -3.02 -20.48 -12.80
CA SER A 117 -3.99 -21.51 -12.39
C SER A 117 -4.89 -21.05 -11.24
N PHE A 118 -6.18 -20.90 -11.55
CA PHE A 118 -7.26 -20.60 -10.59
C PHE A 118 -8.29 -21.72 -10.54
N ALA A 119 -7.84 -22.97 -10.71
CA ALA A 119 -8.72 -24.14 -10.65
C ALA A 119 -9.53 -24.19 -9.33
N VAL A 120 -8.95 -23.70 -8.22
CA VAL A 120 -9.58 -23.56 -6.90
C VAL A 120 -10.82 -22.63 -6.93
N LEU A 121 -10.87 -21.67 -7.84
CA LEU A 121 -12.03 -20.81 -8.07
C LEU A 121 -12.93 -21.31 -9.22
N GLY A 122 -12.65 -22.47 -9.80
CA GLY A 122 -13.42 -23.03 -10.90
C GLY A 122 -13.27 -22.27 -12.23
N ILE A 123 -12.23 -21.44 -12.35
CA ILE A 123 -11.92 -20.68 -13.57
C ILE A 123 -11.16 -21.60 -14.52
N ARG A 124 -11.74 -21.91 -15.68
CA ARG A 124 -11.23 -22.95 -16.59
C ARG A 124 -10.35 -22.42 -17.72
N GLN A 125 -10.50 -21.16 -18.12
CA GLN A 125 -9.76 -20.56 -19.24
C GLN A 125 -9.37 -19.11 -18.90
N PRO A 126 -8.19 -18.87 -18.33
CA PRO A 126 -7.65 -17.53 -18.18
C PRO A 126 -7.24 -16.96 -19.55
N LEU A 127 -7.40 -15.64 -19.70
CA LEU A 127 -6.82 -14.89 -20.82
C LEU A 127 -5.37 -14.57 -20.47
N ALA A 128 -4.42 -15.30 -21.04
CA ALA A 128 -3.01 -14.98 -20.91
C ALA A 128 -2.69 -13.72 -21.73
N MET A 129 -2.17 -12.68 -21.08
CA MET A 129 -1.64 -11.51 -21.75
C MET A 129 -0.16 -11.72 -22.07
N GLU A 130 0.15 -11.58 -23.35
CA GLU A 130 1.51 -11.60 -23.87
C GLU A 130 2.09 -10.17 -23.93
N VAL A 131 3.40 -10.09 -24.16
CA VAL A 131 4.08 -8.83 -24.46
C VAL A 131 3.55 -8.23 -25.77
N LEU A 132 3.85 -6.95 -26.02
CA LEU A 132 3.43 -6.31 -27.27
C LEU A 132 4.11 -6.96 -28.47
N SER A 133 3.45 -6.92 -29.64
CA SER A 133 4.15 -7.21 -30.89
C SER A 133 5.21 -6.15 -31.17
N GLU A 134 6.20 -6.47 -32.01
CA GLU A 134 7.25 -5.52 -32.41
C GLU A 134 6.66 -4.21 -32.96
N ALA A 135 5.64 -4.31 -33.82
CA ALA A 135 5.00 -3.14 -34.41
C ALA A 135 4.31 -2.26 -33.36
N GLU A 136 3.59 -2.88 -32.41
CA GLU A 136 2.93 -2.16 -31.30
C GLU A 136 3.95 -1.54 -30.36
N ALA A 137 5.01 -2.25 -30.00
CA ALA A 137 6.06 -1.75 -29.12
C ALA A 137 6.80 -0.54 -29.70
N VAL A 138 7.15 -0.60 -30.99
CA VAL A 138 7.78 0.53 -31.67
C VAL A 138 6.82 1.71 -31.76
N THR A 139 5.56 1.47 -32.12
CA THR A 139 4.52 2.52 -32.18
C THR A 139 4.35 3.18 -30.82
N PHE A 140 4.31 2.39 -29.75
CA PHE A 140 4.23 2.86 -28.37
C PHE A 140 5.38 3.84 -28.04
N LEU A 141 6.63 3.51 -28.39
CA LEU A 141 7.78 4.39 -28.11
C LEU A 141 7.64 5.76 -28.80
N TRP A 142 7.21 5.78 -30.06
CA TRP A 142 7.02 7.03 -30.82
C TRP A 142 5.87 7.86 -30.27
N GLU A 143 4.72 7.23 -30.00
CA GLU A 143 3.56 7.91 -29.42
C GLU A 143 3.87 8.47 -28.04
N ARG A 144 4.51 7.68 -27.17
CA ARG A 144 4.82 8.08 -25.80
C ARG A 144 5.87 9.19 -25.72
N THR A 145 6.75 9.28 -26.72
CA THR A 145 7.71 10.39 -26.84
C THR A 145 7.13 11.62 -27.54
N GLU A 146 5.85 11.57 -27.95
CA GLU A 146 5.16 12.64 -28.70
C GLU A 146 5.88 13.00 -30.02
N ARG A 147 6.55 12.02 -30.62
CA ARG A 147 7.31 12.19 -31.87
C ARG A 147 6.62 11.47 -33.01
N VAL A 148 6.63 12.06 -34.19
CA VAL A 148 6.09 11.43 -35.40
C VAL A 148 7.11 10.44 -35.95
N ARG A 149 6.70 9.18 -36.10
CA ARG A 149 7.53 8.15 -36.74
C ARG A 149 7.73 8.50 -38.23
N PRO A 150 8.98 8.61 -38.71
CA PRO A 150 9.24 8.83 -40.14
C PRO A 150 8.79 7.66 -41.01
N ASP A 151 8.24 7.95 -42.20
CA ASP A 151 7.85 6.92 -43.18
C ASP A 151 9.06 6.17 -43.77
N ARG A 152 10.24 6.81 -43.77
CA ARG A 152 11.49 6.22 -44.25
C ARG A 152 12.27 5.61 -43.10
N GLN A 153 12.94 4.50 -43.38
CA GLN A 153 13.87 3.90 -42.44
C GLN A 153 15.10 4.81 -42.26
N THR A 154 15.29 5.29 -41.03
CA THR A 154 16.43 6.09 -40.56
C THR A 154 17.16 5.35 -39.44
N ALA A 155 18.37 5.82 -39.07
CA ALA A 155 19.10 5.33 -37.89
C ALA A 155 18.23 5.39 -36.62
N GLU A 156 17.45 6.46 -36.45
CA GLU A 156 16.56 6.62 -35.30
C GLU A 156 15.38 5.63 -35.31
N THR A 157 14.81 5.32 -36.48
CA THR A 157 13.77 4.27 -36.56
C THR A 157 14.33 2.87 -36.29
N LEU A 158 15.57 2.60 -36.70
CA LEU A 158 16.28 1.35 -36.41
C LEU A 158 16.60 1.24 -34.93
N ALA A 159 17.10 2.32 -34.31
CA ALA A 159 17.37 2.37 -32.89
C ALA A 159 16.09 2.15 -32.05
N ALA A 160 14.94 2.69 -32.47
CA ALA A 160 13.66 2.43 -31.81
C ALA A 160 13.26 0.94 -31.89
N MET A 161 13.49 0.27 -33.03
CA MET A 161 13.24 -1.17 -33.19
C MET A 161 14.17 -2.01 -32.32
N GLU A 162 15.47 -1.70 -32.31
CA GLU A 162 16.45 -2.38 -31.47
C GLU A 162 16.16 -2.17 -29.98
N LEU A 163 15.81 -0.95 -29.58
CA LEU A 163 15.42 -0.64 -28.21
C LEU A 163 14.18 -1.43 -27.79
N ALA A 164 13.12 -1.45 -28.61
CA ALA A 164 11.91 -2.21 -28.30
C ALA A 164 12.22 -3.71 -28.09
N LYS A 165 13.10 -4.27 -28.92
CA LYS A 165 13.57 -5.65 -28.80
C LYS A 165 14.37 -5.89 -27.52
N GLU A 166 15.31 -5.02 -27.18
CA GLU A 166 16.12 -5.15 -25.94
C GLU A 166 15.30 -4.96 -24.67
N LEU A 167 14.19 -4.23 -24.75
CA LEU A 167 13.23 -4.09 -23.66
C LEU A 167 12.29 -5.30 -23.55
N GLY A 168 12.40 -6.29 -24.45
CA GLY A 168 11.59 -7.51 -24.46
C GLY A 168 10.13 -7.25 -24.82
N TYR A 169 9.85 -6.12 -25.49
CA TYR A 169 8.51 -5.67 -25.85
C TYR A 169 7.54 -5.52 -24.67
N LEU A 170 8.06 -5.38 -23.45
CA LEU A 170 7.26 -5.26 -22.24
C LEU A 170 6.72 -3.82 -22.11
N PRO A 171 5.40 -3.60 -22.05
CA PRO A 171 4.80 -2.26 -21.92
C PRO A 171 5.44 -1.40 -20.83
N LEU A 172 5.68 -1.98 -19.65
CA LEU A 172 6.29 -1.26 -18.55
C LEU A 172 7.72 -0.79 -18.86
N ALA A 173 8.56 -1.64 -19.44
CA ALA A 173 9.93 -1.26 -19.79
C ALA A 173 9.95 -0.19 -20.90
N LEU A 174 9.03 -0.31 -21.87
CA LEU A 174 8.85 0.67 -22.95
C LEU A 174 8.40 2.03 -22.41
N GLU A 175 7.43 2.06 -21.50
CA GLU A 175 6.96 3.29 -20.84
C GLU A 175 8.09 4.03 -20.14
N GLN A 176 8.95 3.31 -19.40
CA GLN A 176 10.05 3.90 -18.65
C GLN A 176 11.13 4.47 -19.56
N ALA A 177 11.51 3.73 -20.60
CA ALA A 177 12.47 4.20 -21.59
C ALA A 177 11.93 5.42 -22.35
N ALA A 178 10.68 5.37 -22.81
CA ALA A 178 10.07 6.47 -23.53
C ALA A 178 9.89 7.72 -22.65
N ALA A 179 9.50 7.56 -21.38
CA ALA A 179 9.40 8.67 -20.42
C ALA A 179 10.76 9.37 -20.23
N TYR A 180 11.85 8.60 -20.04
CA TYR A 180 13.19 9.17 -19.95
C TYR A 180 13.57 9.94 -21.22
N ILE A 181 13.34 9.33 -22.38
CA ILE A 181 13.70 9.90 -23.69
C ILE A 181 12.95 11.21 -23.93
N ALA A 182 11.64 11.23 -23.65
CA ALA A 182 10.81 12.42 -23.76
C ALA A 182 11.29 13.53 -22.81
N GLN A 183 11.51 13.19 -21.54
CA GLN A 183 11.92 14.14 -20.52
C GLN A 183 13.30 14.74 -20.78
N LYS A 184 14.24 13.95 -21.30
CA LYS A 184 15.58 14.41 -21.68
C LYS A 184 15.67 14.98 -23.08
N GLN A 185 14.59 14.92 -23.86
CA GLN A 185 14.57 15.29 -25.28
C GLN A 185 15.76 14.69 -26.05
N THR A 186 16.08 13.42 -25.77
CA THR A 186 17.20 12.70 -26.38
C THR A 186 16.74 11.77 -27.51
N TYR A 187 17.68 11.15 -28.21
CA TYR A 187 17.43 10.21 -29.30
C TYR A 187 17.36 8.77 -28.79
N PHE A 188 16.61 7.90 -29.49
CA PHE A 188 16.53 6.47 -29.17
C PHE A 188 17.91 5.82 -29.19
N GLU A 189 18.74 6.19 -30.15
CA GLU A 189 20.12 5.68 -30.27
C GLU A 189 20.98 6.02 -29.05
N CYS A 190 20.93 7.28 -28.58
CA CYS A 190 21.68 7.70 -27.40
C CYS A 190 21.22 6.97 -26.14
N TYR A 191 19.90 6.79 -25.96
CA TYR A 191 19.36 6.04 -24.85
C TYR A 191 19.77 4.56 -24.90
N LEU A 192 19.70 3.92 -26.07
CA LEU A 192 20.08 2.53 -26.27
C LEU A 192 21.55 2.27 -25.88
N LEU A 193 22.46 3.18 -26.22
CA LEU A 193 23.87 3.09 -25.81
C LEU A 193 24.03 3.16 -24.28
N SER A 194 23.36 4.11 -23.62
CA SER A 194 23.36 4.23 -22.16
C SER A 194 22.76 2.99 -21.49
N TYR A 195 21.65 2.48 -22.03
CA TYR A 195 20.98 1.27 -21.58
C TYR A 195 21.90 0.05 -21.64
N ARG A 196 22.55 -0.22 -22.78
CA ARG A 196 23.50 -1.34 -22.92
C ARG A 196 24.67 -1.24 -21.95
N LYS A 197 25.24 -0.05 -21.77
CA LYS A 197 26.31 0.19 -20.80
C LYS A 197 25.86 -0.15 -19.38
N ARG A 198 24.67 0.29 -18.99
CA ARG A 198 24.11 0.05 -17.66
C ARG A 198 23.73 -1.41 -17.44
N GLN A 199 23.18 -2.06 -18.46
CA GLN A 199 22.86 -3.48 -18.44
C GLN A 199 24.11 -4.33 -18.14
N LEU A 200 25.25 -4.01 -18.76
CA LEU A 200 26.53 -4.68 -18.49
C LEU A 200 26.98 -4.48 -17.04
N GLN A 201 26.90 -3.26 -16.52
CA GLN A 201 27.25 -2.98 -15.12
C GLN A 201 26.38 -3.77 -14.13
N LEU A 202 25.08 -3.90 -14.41
CA LEU A 202 24.18 -4.70 -13.57
C LEU A 202 24.56 -6.18 -13.62
N LEU A 203 24.84 -6.74 -14.81
CA LEU A 203 25.31 -8.11 -14.97
C LEU A 203 26.64 -8.38 -14.25
N GLU A 204 27.52 -7.39 -14.16
CA GLU A 204 28.83 -7.48 -13.50
C GLU A 204 28.75 -7.39 -11.97
N THR A 205 27.84 -6.55 -11.45
CA THR A 205 27.78 -6.24 -10.01
C THR A 205 26.80 -7.14 -9.26
N HIS A 206 25.62 -7.39 -9.83
CA HIS A 206 24.58 -8.23 -9.24
C HIS A 206 23.71 -8.77 -10.37
N ALA A 207 23.91 -10.02 -10.80
CA ALA A 207 22.86 -10.70 -11.55
C ALA A 207 21.59 -10.62 -10.69
N PRO A 208 20.51 -9.94 -11.14
CA PRO A 208 19.29 -9.87 -10.35
C PRO A 208 18.93 -11.31 -10.01
N GLU A 209 18.67 -11.62 -8.74
CA GLU A 209 18.27 -12.98 -8.36
C GLU A 209 17.14 -13.40 -9.29
N THR A 210 17.49 -14.26 -10.25
CA THR A 210 16.76 -14.37 -11.52
C THR A 210 15.46 -15.08 -11.24
N GLY A 211 14.39 -14.31 -11.07
CA GLY A 211 13.04 -14.83 -10.82
C GLY A 211 11.95 -13.76 -10.74
N ASP A 212 12.25 -12.60 -10.17
CA ASP A 212 11.18 -11.67 -9.78
C ASP A 212 10.81 -10.61 -10.84
N TYR A 213 11.74 -10.24 -11.73
CA TYR A 213 11.49 -9.29 -12.82
C TYR A 213 12.50 -9.39 -13.98
N PRO A 214 12.13 -8.91 -15.20
CA PRO A 214 13.06 -8.88 -16.34
C PRO A 214 14.21 -7.88 -16.16
N LEU A 215 15.41 -8.23 -16.63
CA LEU A 215 16.60 -7.36 -16.58
C LEU A 215 16.38 -6.00 -17.29
N SER A 216 15.56 -5.97 -18.33
CA SER A 216 15.23 -4.73 -19.04
C SER A 216 14.52 -3.71 -18.16
N VAL A 217 13.63 -4.19 -17.31
CA VAL A 217 12.90 -3.36 -16.35
C VAL A 217 13.84 -2.76 -15.31
N ALA A 218 14.74 -3.55 -14.72
CA ALA A 218 15.72 -3.02 -13.78
C ALA A 218 16.69 -2.03 -14.43
N THR A 219 17.15 -2.31 -15.64
CA THR A 219 18.09 -1.43 -16.34
C THR A 219 17.47 -0.06 -16.65
N THR A 220 16.22 -0.03 -17.13
CA THR A 220 15.51 1.23 -17.43
C THR A 220 15.25 2.06 -16.18
N TRP A 221 14.77 1.45 -15.10
CA TRP A 221 14.59 2.17 -13.84
C TRP A 221 15.89 2.67 -13.24
N GLN A 222 16.97 1.90 -13.35
CA GLN A 222 18.24 2.35 -12.80
C GLN A 222 18.73 3.66 -13.46
N LEU A 223 18.51 3.83 -14.77
CA LEU A 223 18.79 5.09 -15.45
C LEU A 223 17.88 6.22 -14.94
N ASN A 224 16.60 5.93 -14.70
CA ASN A 224 15.65 6.91 -14.17
C ASN A 224 16.00 7.30 -12.73
N PHE A 225 16.40 6.35 -11.88
CA PHE A 225 16.76 6.58 -10.48
C PHE A 225 17.98 7.49 -10.35
N GLU A 226 19.06 7.20 -11.08
CA GLU A 226 20.26 8.06 -11.11
C GLU A 226 19.91 9.48 -11.57
N GLN A 227 19.01 9.58 -12.55
CA GLN A 227 18.62 10.86 -13.07
C GLN A 227 17.77 11.69 -12.10
N VAL A 228 16.87 11.04 -11.37
CA VAL A 228 16.10 11.67 -10.28
C VAL A 228 17.05 12.11 -9.18
N GLU A 229 17.96 11.24 -8.73
CA GLU A 229 18.93 11.56 -7.68
C GLU A 229 19.81 12.78 -8.02
N GLN A 230 20.25 12.90 -9.27
CA GLN A 230 21.04 14.04 -9.72
C GLN A 230 20.23 15.35 -9.81
N SER A 231 18.92 15.27 -10.08
CA SER A 231 18.08 16.45 -10.35
C SER A 231 17.29 16.92 -9.14
N ASN A 232 16.83 15.99 -8.31
CA ASN A 232 16.06 16.26 -7.11
C ASN A 232 16.35 15.17 -6.04
N PRO A 233 17.30 15.42 -5.13
CA PRO A 233 17.66 14.46 -4.07
C PRO A 233 16.49 14.10 -3.15
N ALA A 234 15.59 15.05 -2.87
CA ALA A 234 14.40 14.79 -2.05
C ALA A 234 13.45 13.80 -2.74
N ALA A 235 13.26 13.92 -4.05
CA ALA A 235 12.48 12.97 -4.84
C ALA A 235 13.10 11.56 -4.83
N ALA A 236 14.43 11.46 -4.91
CA ALA A 236 15.12 10.17 -4.79
C ALA A 236 14.90 9.54 -3.40
N ASP A 237 14.94 10.34 -2.34
CA ASP A 237 14.67 9.90 -0.97
C ASP A 237 13.21 9.48 -0.78
N VAL A 238 12.25 10.21 -1.37
CA VAL A 238 10.83 9.79 -1.41
C VAL A 238 10.71 8.42 -2.08
N LEU A 239 11.42 8.18 -3.17
CA LEU A 239 11.40 6.90 -3.88
C LEU A 239 12.01 5.76 -3.06
N ARG A 240 13.14 6.00 -2.38
CA ARG A 240 13.78 5.04 -1.46
C ARG A 240 12.84 4.64 -0.32
N LEU A 241 12.22 5.63 0.31
CA LEU A 241 11.25 5.41 1.39
C LEU A 241 10.01 4.64 0.91
N SER A 242 9.47 5.03 -0.25
CA SER A 242 8.30 4.40 -0.87
C SER A 242 8.51 2.92 -1.20
N ALA A 243 9.76 2.47 -1.30
CA ALA A 243 10.10 1.07 -1.53
C ALA A 243 9.73 0.15 -0.36
N PHE A 244 9.46 0.70 0.83
CA PHE A 244 9.09 -0.04 2.05
C PHE A 244 7.64 0.19 2.49
N LEU A 245 6.84 0.84 1.64
CA LEU A 245 5.41 1.09 1.88
C LEU A 245 4.53 0.16 1.05
N ALA A 246 3.25 0.04 1.39
CA ALA A 246 2.27 -0.47 0.43
C ALA A 246 2.33 0.36 -0.87
N ALA A 247 2.25 -0.31 -2.01
CA ALA A 247 2.52 0.26 -3.33
C ALA A 247 1.49 1.31 -3.78
N ASP A 248 0.28 1.22 -3.23
CA ASP A 248 -0.86 2.01 -3.66
C ASP A 248 -1.32 2.97 -2.56
N ASP A 249 -1.82 4.13 -2.98
CA ASP A 249 -2.47 5.14 -2.13
C ASP A 249 -1.62 5.63 -0.95
N ILE A 250 -0.30 5.79 -1.16
CA ILE A 250 0.60 6.37 -0.16
C ILE A 250 0.15 7.80 0.15
N PRO A 251 -0.27 8.09 1.39
CA PRO A 251 -0.77 9.40 1.77
C PRO A 251 0.37 10.42 1.73
N CYS A 252 0.17 11.54 1.05
CA CYS A 252 1.14 12.62 0.99
C CYS A 252 1.38 13.25 2.38
N GLU A 253 0.42 13.14 3.29
CA GLU A 253 0.52 13.53 4.70
C GLU A 253 1.75 12.92 5.38
N LEU A 254 2.12 11.69 5.01
CA LEU A 254 3.33 11.03 5.52
C LEU A 254 4.59 11.81 5.18
N LEU A 255 4.66 12.36 3.96
CA LEU A 255 5.83 13.13 3.51
C LEU A 255 5.89 14.49 4.21
N VAL A 256 4.76 15.18 4.37
CA VAL A 256 4.72 16.54 4.90
C VAL A 256 4.75 16.59 6.43
N ARG A 257 3.99 15.73 7.13
CA ARG A 257 3.98 15.67 8.61
C ARG A 257 5.20 14.94 9.15
N GLY A 258 5.69 13.94 8.42
CA GLY A 258 6.89 13.18 8.77
C GLY A 258 8.21 13.81 8.33
N ALA A 259 8.19 14.91 7.55
CA ALA A 259 9.33 15.42 6.78
C ALA A 259 10.65 15.47 7.55
N THR A 260 10.63 15.98 8.79
CA THR A 260 11.80 16.12 9.67
C THR A 260 12.49 14.81 10.02
N ASN A 261 11.77 13.69 9.97
CA ASN A 261 12.26 12.36 10.33
C ASN A 261 12.57 11.50 9.10
N LEU A 262 12.11 11.90 7.91
CA LEU A 262 12.34 11.17 6.67
C LEU A 262 13.71 11.44 6.03
N GLY A 263 14.49 12.35 6.61
CA GLY A 263 15.84 12.69 6.15
C GLY A 263 15.97 14.15 5.73
N GLU A 264 17.21 14.64 5.70
CA GLU A 264 17.53 16.05 5.49
C GLU A 264 17.04 16.59 4.14
N ALA A 265 17.13 15.79 3.06
CA ALA A 265 16.69 16.23 1.74
C ALA A 265 15.17 16.47 1.69
N ILE A 266 14.37 15.55 2.23
CA ILE A 266 12.91 15.69 2.30
C ILE A 266 12.54 16.84 3.24
N ALA A 267 13.14 16.90 4.43
CA ALA A 267 12.89 17.96 5.41
C ALA A 267 13.17 19.35 4.81
N THR A 268 14.29 19.50 4.08
CA THR A 268 14.67 20.77 3.46
C THR A 268 13.74 21.14 2.32
N ALA A 269 13.38 20.18 1.47
CA ALA A 269 12.50 20.44 0.32
C ALA A 269 11.07 20.79 0.74
N LEU A 270 10.58 20.24 1.85
CA LEU A 270 9.20 20.45 2.32
C LEU A 270 9.07 21.42 3.50
N LYS A 271 10.16 22.10 3.89
CA LYS A 271 10.18 23.00 5.06
C LYS A 271 9.13 24.11 5.00
N ASP A 272 8.86 24.63 3.80
CA ASP A 272 7.96 25.77 3.56
C ASP A 272 6.56 25.30 3.10
N PHE A 273 6.24 24.01 3.20
CA PHE A 273 4.98 23.43 2.68
C PHE A 273 3.71 24.14 3.19
N GLN A 274 3.72 24.66 4.43
CA GLN A 274 2.58 25.39 4.98
C GLN A 274 2.35 26.74 4.28
N GLU A 275 3.41 27.37 3.79
CA GLU A 275 3.37 28.67 3.10
C GLU A 275 3.24 28.48 1.58
N ASP A 276 3.86 27.43 1.04
CA ASP A 276 3.84 27.08 -0.37
C ASP A 276 3.66 25.56 -0.59
N PRO A 277 2.41 25.07 -0.75
CA PRO A 277 2.15 23.67 -1.02
C PRO A 277 2.74 23.15 -2.35
N VAL A 278 3.14 24.03 -3.27
CA VAL A 278 3.70 23.66 -4.58
C VAL A 278 5.04 22.92 -4.42
N VAL A 279 5.76 23.12 -3.31
CA VAL A 279 7.02 22.40 -3.06
C VAL A 279 6.85 20.87 -3.06
N LEU A 280 5.69 20.37 -2.62
CA LEU A 280 5.37 18.93 -2.70
C LEU A 280 5.12 18.51 -4.15
N ASP A 281 4.44 19.36 -4.94
CA ASP A 281 4.24 19.12 -6.37
C ASP A 281 5.57 19.04 -7.10
N GLU A 282 6.53 19.91 -6.78
CA GLU A 282 7.87 19.90 -7.38
C GLU A 282 8.61 18.59 -7.09
N VAL A 283 8.64 18.15 -5.83
CA VAL A 283 9.27 16.88 -5.43
C VAL A 283 8.62 15.69 -6.14
N LEU A 284 7.29 15.59 -6.11
CA LEU A 284 6.59 14.47 -6.73
C LEU A 284 6.63 14.55 -8.26
N SER A 285 6.68 15.75 -8.85
CA SER A 285 6.75 15.94 -10.30
C SER A 285 8.01 15.32 -10.89
N ALA A 286 9.15 15.43 -10.18
CA ALA A 286 10.42 14.82 -10.55
C ALA A 286 10.33 13.30 -10.67
N LEU A 287 9.41 12.65 -9.95
CA LEU A 287 9.15 11.21 -10.07
C LEU A 287 8.13 10.90 -11.17
N THR A 288 7.08 11.71 -11.30
CA THR A 288 6.03 11.50 -12.33
C THR A 288 6.52 11.69 -13.75
N GLN A 289 7.47 12.61 -13.98
CA GLN A 289 8.03 12.86 -15.32
C GLN A 289 8.74 11.64 -15.90
N TYR A 290 9.28 10.78 -15.03
CA TYR A 290 9.89 9.49 -15.39
C TYR A 290 8.92 8.31 -15.24
N SER A 291 7.63 8.56 -15.05
CA SER A 291 6.60 7.52 -14.84
C SER A 291 6.92 6.55 -13.68
N LEU A 292 7.65 7.00 -12.65
CA LEU A 292 8.03 6.17 -11.49
C LEU A 292 6.90 6.06 -10.47
N ILE A 293 6.09 7.12 -10.36
CA ILE A 293 4.90 7.18 -9.52
C ILE A 293 3.71 7.69 -10.32
N ARG A 294 2.50 7.41 -9.81
CA ARG A 294 1.25 7.98 -10.26
C ARG A 294 0.64 8.79 -9.13
N ARG A 295 0.30 10.04 -9.38
CA ARG A 295 -0.33 10.92 -8.37
C ARG A 295 -1.84 10.85 -8.47
N ASN A 296 -2.50 10.95 -7.32
CA ASN A 296 -3.92 11.23 -7.20
C ASN A 296 -4.10 12.48 -6.32
N PRO A 297 -4.14 13.68 -6.93
CA PRO A 297 -4.29 14.93 -6.18
C PRO A 297 -5.59 15.03 -5.39
N GLU A 298 -6.69 14.43 -5.89
CA GLU A 298 -8.00 14.48 -5.23
C GLU A 298 -8.00 13.73 -3.89
N ALA A 299 -7.34 12.57 -3.84
CA ALA A 299 -7.18 11.77 -2.62
C ALA A 299 -5.90 12.10 -1.84
N PHE A 300 -5.18 13.15 -2.27
CA PHE A 300 -3.91 13.61 -1.71
C PHE A 300 -2.92 12.45 -1.46
N CYS A 301 -2.75 11.59 -2.46
CA CYS A 301 -1.89 10.41 -2.38
C CYS A 301 -1.13 10.14 -3.69
N TYR A 302 -0.21 9.19 -3.64
CA TYR A 302 0.47 8.66 -4.83
C TYR A 302 0.67 7.15 -4.72
N SER A 303 0.86 6.51 -5.87
CA SER A 303 1.12 5.08 -5.97
C SER A 303 2.37 4.85 -6.81
N LEU A 304 3.08 3.76 -6.56
CA LEU A 304 4.21 3.32 -7.37
C LEU A 304 4.04 1.86 -7.75
N HIS A 305 4.56 1.49 -8.90
CA HIS A 305 4.46 0.11 -9.35
C HIS A 305 5.31 -0.80 -8.45
N ARG A 306 4.79 -1.96 -8.01
CA ARG A 306 5.50 -2.89 -7.09
C ARG A 306 6.89 -3.29 -7.53
N LEU A 307 7.08 -3.44 -8.84
CA LEU A 307 8.39 -3.73 -9.40
C LEU A 307 9.38 -2.55 -9.23
N VAL A 308 8.91 -1.29 -9.23
CA VAL A 308 9.75 -0.12 -8.90
C VAL A 308 10.26 -0.26 -7.47
N GLN A 309 9.38 -0.61 -6.53
CA GLN A 309 9.76 -0.85 -5.12
C GLN A 309 10.79 -1.97 -5.01
N LEU A 310 10.56 -3.06 -5.72
CA LEU A 310 11.43 -4.23 -5.67
C LEU A 310 12.83 -3.92 -6.21
N VAL A 311 12.93 -3.30 -7.39
CA VAL A 311 14.21 -2.88 -7.96
C VAL A 311 14.90 -1.86 -7.05
N GLN A 312 14.15 -0.88 -6.52
CA GLN A 312 14.73 0.10 -5.60
C GLN A 312 15.27 -0.55 -4.33
N ARG A 313 14.56 -1.53 -3.74
CA ARG A 313 15.09 -2.30 -2.60
C ARG A 313 16.36 -3.08 -2.96
N HIS A 314 16.41 -3.69 -4.14
CA HIS A 314 17.59 -4.44 -4.59
C HIS A 314 18.82 -3.54 -4.77
N ASN A 315 18.62 -2.27 -5.11
CA ASN A 315 19.69 -1.29 -5.24
C ASN A 315 20.24 -0.78 -3.89
N LEU A 316 19.46 -0.92 -2.81
CA LEU A 316 19.86 -0.48 -1.48
C LEU A 316 20.67 -1.55 -0.77
N SER A 317 21.78 -1.14 -0.15
CA SER A 317 22.56 -1.99 0.74
C SER A 317 21.72 -2.41 1.97
N PRO A 318 22.08 -3.50 2.68
CA PRO A 318 21.38 -3.88 3.92
C PRO A 318 21.31 -2.75 4.96
N GLU A 319 22.37 -1.94 5.07
CA GLU A 319 22.44 -0.79 5.97
C GLU A 319 21.48 0.32 5.52
N GLU A 320 21.42 0.62 4.22
CA GLU A 320 20.49 1.61 3.68
C GLU A 320 19.04 1.17 3.84
N ARG A 321 18.73 -0.12 3.60
CA ARG A 321 17.38 -0.66 3.83
C ARG A 321 16.95 -0.45 5.27
N THR A 322 17.84 -0.74 6.22
CA THR A 322 17.59 -0.54 7.65
C THR A 322 17.33 0.93 7.97
N LEU A 323 18.19 1.83 7.48
CA LEU A 323 18.04 3.27 7.64
C LEU A 323 16.69 3.79 7.15
N TRP A 324 16.26 3.37 5.96
CA TRP A 324 14.99 3.82 5.37
C TRP A 324 13.78 3.26 6.10
N CYS A 325 13.83 2.01 6.56
CA CYS A 325 12.78 1.44 7.43
C CYS A 325 12.64 2.24 8.73
N ASP A 326 13.74 2.55 9.40
CA ASP A 326 13.70 3.25 10.69
C ASP A 326 13.20 4.70 10.54
N ARG A 327 13.68 5.43 9.52
CA ARG A 327 13.14 6.76 9.16
C ARG A 327 11.65 6.72 8.89
N LEU A 328 11.19 5.69 8.20
CA LEU A 328 9.79 5.55 7.85
C LEU A 328 8.92 5.25 9.08
N VAL A 329 9.40 4.44 10.02
CA VAL A 329 8.72 4.20 11.30
C VAL A 329 8.57 5.50 12.10
N GLU A 330 9.62 6.32 12.15
CA GLU A 330 9.58 7.65 12.77
C GLU A 330 8.59 8.59 12.06
N GLY A 331 8.64 8.64 10.73
CA GLY A 331 7.67 9.43 9.93
C GLY A 331 6.23 9.00 10.17
N LEU A 332 5.98 7.69 10.30
CA LEU A 332 4.67 7.15 10.64
C LEU A 332 4.22 7.56 12.04
N ASN A 333 5.08 7.50 13.06
CA ASN A 333 4.73 7.96 14.42
C ASN A 333 4.31 9.43 14.47
N ASN A 334 4.89 10.28 13.62
CA ASN A 334 4.53 11.70 13.55
C ASN A 334 3.27 11.96 12.73
N THR A 335 2.95 11.07 11.80
CA THR A 335 1.81 11.23 10.89
C THR A 335 0.55 10.56 11.43
N PHE A 336 0.70 9.43 12.14
CA PHE A 336 -0.40 8.63 12.67
C PHE A 336 -1.10 9.41 13.79
N PRO A 337 -2.34 9.88 13.56
CA PRO A 337 -3.05 10.69 14.54
C PRO A 337 -3.58 9.82 15.69
N ASP A 338 -4.02 10.47 16.76
CA ASP A 338 -4.72 9.78 17.83
C ASP A 338 -6.00 9.15 17.26
N PRO A 339 -6.32 7.88 17.62
CA PRO A 339 -7.35 7.05 16.97
C PRO A 339 -8.79 7.45 17.39
N GLU A 340 -9.06 8.74 17.48
CA GLU A 340 -10.37 9.31 17.71
C GLU A 340 -11.22 9.27 16.44
N PHE A 341 -12.55 9.28 16.59
CA PHE A 341 -13.50 9.13 15.49
C PHE A 341 -13.25 10.10 14.33
N GLU A 342 -12.87 11.34 14.63
CA GLU A 342 -12.57 12.38 13.62
C GLU A 342 -11.34 12.05 12.76
N ASN A 343 -10.41 11.26 13.27
CA ASN A 343 -9.14 10.92 12.62
C ASN A 343 -9.13 9.52 12.00
N TRP A 344 -10.22 8.77 12.09
CA TRP A 344 -10.28 7.38 11.64
C TRP A 344 -9.89 7.20 10.17
N ASN A 345 -10.27 8.12 9.29
CA ASN A 345 -9.91 8.05 7.88
C ASN A 345 -8.40 8.17 7.66
N ASP A 346 -7.73 9.03 8.43
CA ASP A 346 -6.29 9.21 8.38
C ASP A 346 -5.55 7.97 8.91
N CYS A 347 -6.03 7.39 10.01
CA CYS A 347 -5.52 6.11 10.52
C CYS A 347 -5.70 4.99 9.48
N GLU A 348 -6.90 4.86 8.89
CA GLU A 348 -7.24 3.81 7.91
C GLU A 348 -6.26 3.80 6.74
N ARG A 349 -5.93 4.98 6.20
CA ARG A 349 -4.97 5.14 5.10
C ARG A 349 -3.56 4.70 5.46
N LEU A 350 -3.16 4.76 6.73
CA LEU A 350 -1.81 4.40 7.19
C LEU A 350 -1.64 2.91 7.53
N ILE A 351 -2.72 2.17 7.82
CA ILE A 351 -2.63 0.75 8.22
C ILE A 351 -1.96 -0.14 7.15
N PRO A 352 -2.30 -0.06 5.83
CA PRO A 352 -1.65 -0.90 4.82
C PRO A 352 -0.13 -0.70 4.76
N HIS A 353 0.33 0.51 5.03
CA HIS A 353 1.74 0.87 5.05
C HIS A 353 2.47 0.26 6.26
N ILE A 354 1.84 0.28 7.43
CA ILE A 354 2.34 -0.39 8.64
C ILE A 354 2.38 -1.91 8.45
N ALA A 355 1.35 -2.48 7.83
CA ALA A 355 1.32 -3.91 7.51
C ALA A 355 2.44 -4.32 6.55
N HIS A 356 2.79 -3.47 5.56
CA HIS A 356 3.89 -3.75 4.64
C HIS A 356 5.25 -3.73 5.35
N LEU A 357 5.47 -2.77 6.25
CA LEU A 357 6.69 -2.67 7.05
C LEU A 357 6.95 -3.89 7.95
N TRP A 358 5.90 -4.60 8.34
CA TRP A 358 6.02 -5.83 9.12
C TRP A 358 6.96 -6.85 8.46
N MET A 359 7.02 -6.90 7.13
CA MET A 359 7.88 -7.82 6.37
C MET A 359 9.36 -7.43 6.38
N HIS A 360 9.69 -6.22 6.86
CA HIS A 360 11.04 -5.65 6.81
C HIS A 360 11.70 -5.50 8.18
N GLU A 361 11.00 -5.87 9.26
CA GLU A 361 11.47 -5.86 10.66
C GLU A 361 12.39 -4.67 11.02
N PRO A 362 11.83 -3.47 11.27
CA PRO A 362 12.60 -2.28 11.63
C PRO A 362 13.54 -2.50 12.82
N THR A 363 14.68 -1.79 12.83
CA THR A 363 15.66 -1.90 13.92
C THR A 363 15.49 -0.85 15.00
N ASP A 364 14.74 0.23 14.72
CA ASP A 364 14.17 1.06 15.77
C ASP A 364 12.96 0.39 16.41
N TYR A 365 13.26 -0.52 17.32
CA TYR A 365 12.27 -1.33 18.01
C TYR A 365 11.28 -0.49 18.83
N LEU A 366 11.73 0.60 19.46
CA LEU A 366 10.86 1.39 20.34
C LEU A 366 9.84 2.19 19.53
N SER A 367 10.31 2.87 18.48
CA SER A 367 9.43 3.62 17.59
C SER A 367 8.51 2.67 16.81
N TRP A 368 8.99 1.47 16.46
CA TRP A 368 8.14 0.46 15.84
C TRP A 368 7.04 -0.05 16.77
N ALA A 369 7.38 -0.34 18.04
CA ALA A 369 6.39 -0.73 19.04
C ALA A 369 5.34 0.35 19.29
N ARG A 370 5.70 1.64 19.17
CA ARG A 370 4.79 2.77 19.29
C ARG A 370 3.77 2.81 18.15
N VAL A 371 4.22 2.73 16.90
CA VAL A 371 3.31 2.68 15.74
C VAL A 371 2.35 1.49 15.86
N LEU A 372 2.86 0.31 16.22
CA LEU A 372 2.04 -0.88 16.41
C LEU A 372 1.01 -0.72 17.53
N HIS A 373 1.35 -0.03 18.61
CA HIS A 373 0.42 0.28 19.70
C HIS A 373 -0.73 1.18 19.21
N GLN A 374 -0.41 2.27 18.50
CA GLN A 374 -1.39 3.21 17.96
C GLN A 374 -2.30 2.52 16.93
N ALA A 375 -1.71 1.79 15.98
CA ALA A 375 -2.45 1.01 15.00
C ALA A 375 -3.35 -0.04 15.67
N SER A 376 -2.87 -0.72 16.72
CA SER A 376 -3.71 -1.66 17.48
C SER A 376 -4.91 -0.98 18.14
N SER A 377 -4.76 0.24 18.68
CA SER A 377 -5.88 0.97 19.27
C SER A 377 -6.91 1.33 18.21
N TYR A 378 -6.48 1.88 17.07
CA TYR A 378 -7.36 2.13 15.93
C TYR A 378 -8.10 0.87 15.48
N LEU A 379 -7.39 -0.23 15.23
CA LEU A 379 -7.95 -1.49 14.75
C LEU A 379 -8.99 -2.06 15.74
N ARG A 380 -8.73 -1.94 17.05
CA ARG A 380 -9.68 -2.32 18.10
C ARG A 380 -10.97 -1.52 17.98
N ASP A 381 -10.86 -0.20 17.83
CA ASP A 381 -12.01 0.70 17.79
C ASP A 381 -12.81 0.54 16.48
N ARG A 382 -12.18 0.02 15.42
CA ARG A 382 -12.84 -0.43 14.18
C ARG A 382 -13.45 -1.84 14.25
N GLY A 383 -13.30 -2.53 15.38
CA GLY A 383 -13.80 -3.90 15.59
C GLY A 383 -12.94 -5.00 14.96
N GLN A 384 -11.77 -4.68 14.42
CA GLN A 384 -10.83 -5.66 13.83
C GLN A 384 -9.96 -6.31 14.92
N LEU A 385 -10.62 -7.00 15.85
CA LEU A 385 -10.02 -7.46 17.12
C LEU A 385 -8.87 -8.45 16.93
N GLU A 386 -8.94 -9.35 15.96
CA GLU A 386 -7.89 -10.35 15.71
C GLU A 386 -6.60 -9.69 15.20
N THR A 387 -6.70 -8.77 14.24
CA THR A 387 -5.55 -8.01 13.73
C THR A 387 -4.98 -7.10 14.82
N ALA A 388 -5.84 -6.42 15.58
CA ALA A 388 -5.43 -5.61 16.73
C ALA A 388 -4.66 -6.45 17.76
N LEU A 389 -5.11 -7.68 18.03
CA LEU A 389 -4.43 -8.60 18.95
C LEU A 389 -2.99 -8.93 18.50
N ILE A 390 -2.78 -9.12 17.20
CA ILE A 390 -1.45 -9.37 16.62
C ILE A 390 -0.53 -8.16 16.89
N TYR A 391 -1.02 -6.95 16.61
CA TYR A 391 -0.25 -5.71 16.75
C TYR A 391 0.06 -5.41 18.22
N SER A 392 -0.95 -5.52 19.09
CA SER A 392 -0.83 -5.31 20.53
C SER A 392 0.18 -6.24 21.18
N LYS A 393 0.11 -7.56 20.87
CA LYS A 393 1.05 -8.54 21.39
C LYS A 393 2.48 -8.26 20.95
N ARG A 394 2.68 -7.88 19.69
CA ARG A 394 4.01 -7.55 19.17
C ARG A 394 4.58 -6.30 19.81
N SER A 395 3.78 -5.24 19.94
CA SER A 395 4.17 -4.01 20.64
C SER A 395 4.60 -4.30 22.08
N LEU A 396 3.78 -5.03 22.84
CA LEU A 396 4.08 -5.41 24.22
C LEU A 396 5.34 -6.28 24.33
N GLN A 397 5.52 -7.24 23.42
CA GLN A 397 6.71 -8.08 23.38
C GLN A 397 7.98 -7.24 23.21
N ILE A 398 7.96 -6.29 22.28
CA ILE A 398 9.11 -5.42 22.03
C ILE A 398 9.40 -4.54 23.25
N TYR A 399 8.39 -3.87 23.80
CA TYR A 399 8.57 -3.05 25.00
C TYR A 399 9.06 -3.87 26.20
N GLY A 400 8.56 -5.08 26.39
CA GLY A 400 9.00 -5.97 27.47
C GLY A 400 10.46 -6.44 27.36
N ILE A 401 11.03 -6.47 26.15
CA ILE A 401 12.44 -6.79 25.92
C ILE A 401 13.33 -5.54 26.07
N ARG A 402 12.82 -4.37 25.70
CA ARG A 402 13.63 -3.14 25.53
C ARG A 402 13.56 -2.16 26.69
N LEU A 403 12.50 -2.21 27.49
CA LEU A 403 12.24 -1.25 28.57
C LEU A 403 12.25 -1.96 29.93
N SER A 404 12.41 -1.19 31.00
CA SER A 404 12.23 -1.71 32.36
C SER A 404 10.78 -2.17 32.58
N SER A 405 10.58 -3.19 33.40
CA SER A 405 9.28 -3.84 33.60
C SER A 405 8.18 -2.93 34.17
N ASP A 406 8.56 -1.75 34.65
CA ASP A 406 7.73 -0.69 35.24
C ASP A 406 7.65 0.57 34.35
N HIS A 407 7.99 0.47 33.07
CA HIS A 407 7.91 1.58 32.12
C HIS A 407 6.47 1.85 31.69
N PHE A 408 6.12 3.14 31.52
CA PHE A 408 4.76 3.58 31.15
C PHE A 408 4.22 2.92 29.87
N ASN A 409 5.02 2.88 28.79
CA ASN A 409 4.62 2.19 27.55
C ASN A 409 4.27 0.70 27.72
N ILE A 410 4.87 0.00 28.71
CA ILE A 410 4.47 -1.38 29.03
C ILE A 410 3.07 -1.39 29.64
N ALA A 411 2.78 -0.49 30.57
CA ALA A 411 1.46 -0.37 31.19
C ALA A 411 0.37 -0.03 30.14
N ALA A 412 0.60 0.98 29.31
CA ALA A 412 -0.31 1.33 28.21
C ALA A 412 -0.57 0.13 27.27
N SER A 413 0.48 -0.62 26.92
CA SER A 413 0.35 -1.80 26.03
C SER A 413 -0.35 -2.98 26.72
N LEU A 414 -0.12 -3.21 28.02
CA LEU A 414 -0.85 -4.19 28.82
C LEU A 414 -2.34 -3.84 28.88
N ASN A 415 -2.67 -2.58 29.14
CA ASN A 415 -4.05 -2.09 29.17
C ASN A 415 -4.75 -2.28 27.81
N ASN A 416 -4.08 -1.95 26.70
CA ASN A 416 -4.64 -2.16 25.36
C ASN A 416 -4.88 -3.66 25.07
N LEU A 417 -3.92 -4.54 25.40
CA LEU A 417 -4.09 -5.98 25.24
C LEU A 417 -5.22 -6.55 26.12
N ALA A 418 -5.38 -6.04 27.34
CA ALA A 418 -6.46 -6.41 28.25
C ALA A 418 -7.84 -6.01 27.70
N GLN A 419 -7.96 -4.80 27.14
CA GLN A 419 -9.18 -4.35 26.46
C GLN A 419 -9.55 -5.27 25.30
N LEU A 420 -8.57 -5.69 24.49
CA LEU A 420 -8.80 -6.65 23.40
C LEU A 420 -9.32 -8.00 23.91
N TYR A 421 -8.74 -8.54 24.98
CA TYR A 421 -9.25 -9.77 25.59
C TYR A 421 -10.64 -9.60 26.19
N GLN A 422 -10.94 -8.47 26.81
CA GLN A 422 -12.27 -8.16 27.32
C GLN A 422 -13.31 -8.12 26.18
N LEU A 423 -13.02 -7.45 25.07
CA LEU A 423 -13.90 -7.39 23.90
C LEU A 423 -14.12 -8.76 23.26
N LEU A 424 -13.13 -9.66 23.34
CA LEU A 424 -13.23 -11.06 22.91
C LEU A 424 -13.92 -11.98 23.95
N GLY A 425 -14.35 -11.46 25.10
CA GLY A 425 -14.96 -12.25 26.19
C GLY A 425 -13.98 -13.11 26.99
N ARG A 426 -12.67 -12.90 26.83
CA ARG A 426 -11.58 -13.65 27.47
C ARG A 426 -11.16 -12.99 28.78
N TYR A 427 -12.10 -12.85 29.71
CA TYR A 427 -11.93 -12.03 30.91
C TYR A 427 -10.81 -12.52 31.85
N SER A 428 -10.61 -13.83 31.96
CA SER A 428 -9.53 -14.42 32.77
C SER A 428 -8.13 -14.07 32.27
N GLU A 429 -7.98 -13.73 30.98
CA GLU A 429 -6.73 -13.25 30.40
C GLU A 429 -6.56 -11.74 30.53
N ALA A 430 -7.67 -11.00 30.58
CA ALA A 430 -7.67 -9.54 30.71
C ALA A 430 -7.33 -9.07 32.15
N GLU A 431 -7.91 -9.70 33.18
CA GLU A 431 -7.75 -9.32 34.58
C GLU A 431 -6.27 -9.15 35.02
N PRO A 432 -5.37 -10.13 34.82
CA PRO A 432 -3.98 -9.99 35.26
C PRO A 432 -3.23 -8.87 34.52
N LEU A 433 -3.62 -8.56 33.29
CA LEU A 433 -3.00 -7.50 32.49
C LEU A 433 -3.43 -6.11 32.97
N TYR A 434 -4.72 -5.91 33.25
CA TYR A 434 -5.22 -4.66 33.84
C TYR A 434 -4.63 -4.40 35.22
N VAL A 435 -4.61 -5.42 36.09
CA VAL A 435 -4.02 -5.30 37.44
C VAL A 435 -2.54 -4.88 37.34
N ARG A 436 -1.78 -5.51 36.44
CA ARG A 436 -0.38 -5.15 36.23
C ARG A 436 -0.20 -3.75 35.65
N SER A 437 -1.05 -3.34 34.71
CA SER A 437 -1.04 -1.98 34.16
C SER A 437 -1.29 -0.94 35.24
N LEU A 438 -2.35 -1.15 36.04
CA LEU A 438 -2.72 -0.27 37.14
C LEU A 438 -1.58 -0.11 38.14
N GLN A 439 -0.96 -1.22 38.57
CA GLN A 439 0.16 -1.18 39.51
C GLN A 439 1.33 -0.34 39.00
N ILE A 440 1.65 -0.42 37.70
CA ILE A 440 2.72 0.39 37.09
C ILE A 440 2.33 1.87 37.08
N HIS A 441 1.11 2.21 36.65
CA HIS A 441 0.64 3.59 36.63
C HIS A 441 0.59 4.21 38.04
N GLU A 442 0.05 3.50 39.03
CA GLU A 442 0.04 3.95 40.43
C GLU A 442 1.46 4.20 40.96
N THR A 443 2.39 3.27 40.69
CA THR A 443 3.78 3.39 41.17
C THR A 443 4.52 4.54 40.52
N ARG A 444 4.28 4.81 39.22
CA ARG A 444 5.03 5.81 38.45
C ARG A 444 4.41 7.20 38.47
N LEU A 445 3.08 7.29 38.48
CA LEU A 445 2.33 8.52 38.26
C LEU A 445 1.52 8.93 39.51
N GLY A 446 1.29 8.01 40.44
CA GLY A 446 0.44 8.21 41.60
C GLY A 446 -1.03 7.93 41.34
N SER A 447 -1.84 7.97 42.41
CA SER A 447 -3.28 7.69 42.39
C SER A 447 -4.09 8.73 41.59
N ASP A 448 -3.63 9.98 41.59
CA ASP A 448 -4.43 11.12 41.10
C ASP A 448 -4.19 11.39 39.61
N HIS A 449 -3.36 10.58 38.95
CA HIS A 449 -3.06 10.74 37.53
C HIS A 449 -4.18 10.17 36.64
N LEU A 450 -4.42 10.82 35.49
CA LEU A 450 -5.46 10.43 34.53
C LEU A 450 -5.32 8.97 34.07
N ASP A 451 -4.10 8.53 33.72
CA ASP A 451 -3.85 7.14 33.27
C ASP A 451 -4.09 6.09 34.37
N THR A 452 -3.91 6.46 35.63
CA THR A 452 -4.26 5.61 36.78
C THR A 452 -5.78 5.47 36.86
N ALA A 453 -6.51 6.57 36.77
CA ALA A 453 -7.97 6.58 36.74
C ALA A 453 -8.54 5.78 35.54
N ILE A 454 -7.93 5.89 34.35
CA ILE A 454 -8.31 5.10 33.18
C ILE A 454 -8.11 3.60 33.44
N SER A 455 -6.99 3.22 34.07
CA SER A 455 -6.71 1.81 34.39
C SER A 455 -7.67 1.25 35.43
N LEU A 456 -8.03 2.04 36.46
CA LEU A 456 -9.06 1.70 37.45
C LEU A 456 -10.41 1.47 36.77
N ASN A 457 -10.85 2.43 35.94
CA ASN A 457 -12.11 2.34 35.22
C ASN A 457 -12.18 1.09 34.34
N ASN A 458 -11.11 0.78 33.60
CA ASN A 458 -11.08 -0.41 32.74
C ASN A 458 -11.15 -1.73 33.53
N LEU A 459 -10.48 -1.79 34.69
CA LEU A 459 -10.55 -2.94 35.58
C LEU A 459 -11.94 -3.08 36.22
N ALA A 460 -12.58 -1.96 36.61
CA ALA A 460 -13.94 -1.95 37.12
C ALA A 460 -14.96 -2.42 36.07
N GLU A 461 -14.80 -1.97 34.83
CA GLU A 461 -15.60 -2.40 33.67
C GLU A 461 -15.45 -3.90 33.40
N LEU A 462 -14.23 -4.44 33.52
CA LEU A 462 -14.01 -5.88 33.43
C LEU A 462 -14.75 -6.63 34.56
N TYR A 463 -14.65 -6.17 35.81
CA TYR A 463 -15.36 -6.80 36.92
C TYR A 463 -16.87 -6.73 36.76
N ARG A 464 -17.40 -5.62 36.23
CA ARG A 464 -18.81 -5.48 35.86
C ARG A 464 -19.22 -6.50 34.81
N ALA A 465 -18.43 -6.67 33.76
CA ALA A 465 -18.67 -7.67 32.71
C ALA A 465 -18.62 -9.12 33.24
N MET A 466 -17.81 -9.39 34.27
CA MET A 466 -17.76 -10.68 34.97
C MET A 466 -18.87 -10.86 36.03
N GLY A 467 -19.72 -9.86 36.27
CA GLY A 467 -20.74 -9.89 37.33
C GLY A 467 -20.20 -9.74 38.76
N CYS A 468 -18.93 -9.35 38.91
CA CYS A 468 -18.25 -9.13 40.19
C CYS A 468 -18.44 -7.68 40.68
N TYR A 469 -19.68 -7.24 40.85
CA TYR A 469 -20.02 -5.84 41.13
C TYR A 469 -19.36 -5.26 42.39
N SER A 470 -19.16 -6.08 43.44
CA SER A 470 -18.49 -5.62 44.67
C SER A 470 -17.02 -5.27 44.46
N LYS A 471 -16.32 -5.98 43.56
CA LYS A 471 -14.95 -5.62 43.18
C LYS A 471 -14.92 -4.35 42.31
N ALA A 472 -15.90 -4.20 41.42
CA ALA A 472 -16.03 -3.02 40.58
C ALA A 472 -16.30 -1.75 41.41
N GLU A 473 -17.17 -1.83 42.43
CA GLU A 473 -17.50 -0.71 43.32
C GLU A 473 -16.33 -0.27 44.22
N SER A 474 -15.35 -1.16 44.46
CA SER A 474 -14.18 -0.86 45.31
C SER A 474 -13.04 -0.13 44.60
N LEU A 475 -13.11 0.00 43.28
CA LEU A 475 -12.16 0.73 42.43
C LEU A 475 -12.72 2.12 42.11
#